data_AF-A0A7R8H8B6-F1
#
_entry.id   AF-A0A7R8H8B6-F1
#
_cell.length_a   1.000
_cell.length_b   1.000
_cell.length_c   1.000
_cell.angle_alpha   90.00
_cell.angle_beta   90.00
_cell.angle_gamma   90.00
#
_symmetry.space_group_name_H-M   'P 1'
#
loop_
_entity.id
_entity.type
_entity.pdbx_description
1 polymer ?
#
loop_
_entity_poly.entity_id
_entity_poly.type
_entity_poly.pdbx_seq_one_letter_code
_entity_poly.pdbx_strand_id
1 'polypeptide(L)'
;MAFNSKLRSLRKCSSFQFPGTVCSVGANIAHTPIFAREILGILKPKGGQVFVDATHGTGGHTRLILDKQKHARVFAFDIDDKSIELGKELGKTYNKDSFNAYVSRFSDLPKHFNKLGINENILDGFLIDCGVSDLQLNDHSKGFSAKGPIDLRMDPQRLHYLKTGIEILKTVSHAELLRLLIDYGNLNENAHLVTDTILNTRHMFNHTFIAEILYEILLDSVKFSKERKCLFLTMEKAYEWESKRTTFLLESTITALKIFINDEKIN
;
A
#
# COMPACT_ATOMS: atom_id res chain seq x y z
N MET A 1 -14.50 22.53 36.05
CA MET A 1 -15.44 23.46 35.38
C MET A 1 -15.51 23.08 33.90
N ALA A 2 -16.70 22.64 33.50
CA ALA A 2 -17.21 22.26 32.18
C ALA A 2 -16.29 22.32 30.93
N PHE A 3 -15.84 21.16 30.47
CA PHE A 3 -15.39 20.90 29.10
C PHE A 3 -16.46 20.05 28.40
N ASN A 4 -17.63 20.62 28.16
CA ASN A 4 -18.73 19.97 27.45
C ASN A 4 -19.62 21.07 26.88
N SER A 5 -19.83 21.12 25.56
CA SER A 5 -20.37 22.36 25.00
C SER A 5 -20.17 22.74 23.53
N LYS A 6 -19.83 21.87 22.57
CA LYS A 6 -20.01 22.18 21.13
C LYS A 6 -19.80 20.99 20.17
N LEU A 7 -20.59 19.94 20.36
CA LEU A 7 -20.83 18.93 19.31
C LEU A 7 -22.33 18.90 19.02
N ARG A 8 -22.82 19.88 18.28
CA ARG A 8 -24.15 19.81 17.67
C ARG A 8 -24.11 20.44 16.28
N SER A 9 -24.63 19.66 15.32
CA SER A 9 -24.85 19.99 13.92
C SER A 9 -23.68 19.78 12.94
N LEU A 10 -23.09 18.58 12.93
CA LEU A 10 -22.58 18.05 11.67
C LEU A 10 -23.75 17.37 10.96
N ARG A 11 -24.24 18.02 9.90
CA ARG A 11 -25.15 17.41 8.94
C ARG A 11 -24.52 16.11 8.47
N LYS A 12 -25.31 15.03 8.42
CA LYS A 12 -24.95 13.76 7.80
C LYS A 12 -24.54 14.03 6.34
N CYS A 13 -23.25 14.24 6.08
CA CYS A 13 -22.68 14.04 4.75
C CYS A 13 -22.54 12.54 4.57
N SER A 14 -23.60 11.94 4.02
CA SER A 14 -23.54 10.64 3.37
C SER A 14 -22.40 10.64 2.33
N SER A 15 -21.57 9.60 2.38
CA SER A 15 -20.46 9.28 1.47
C SER A 15 -19.31 10.29 1.40
N PHE A 16 -18.47 10.35 2.43
CA PHE A 16 -17.10 10.83 2.28
C PHE A 16 -16.27 9.69 1.63
N GLN A 17 -16.03 9.81 0.33
CA GLN A 17 -14.95 9.08 -0.36
C GLN A 17 -13.69 9.95 -0.24
N PHE A 18 -12.53 9.35 0.04
CA PHE A 18 -11.27 10.09 0.00
C PHE A 18 -11.18 10.87 -1.32
N PRO A 19 -10.85 12.17 -1.30
CA PRO A 19 -10.62 12.92 -2.51
C PRO A 19 -9.33 12.40 -3.16
N GLY A 20 -9.47 11.39 -4.01
CA GLY A 20 -8.36 10.68 -4.65
C GLY A 20 -8.69 9.25 -5.07
N THR A 21 -9.68 8.59 -4.48
CA THR A 21 -10.05 7.22 -4.86
C THR A 21 -11.09 7.24 -5.97
N VAL A 22 -10.66 7.03 -7.21
CA VAL A 22 -11.56 6.72 -8.31
C VAL A 22 -12.12 5.31 -8.06
N CYS A 23 -13.29 5.21 -7.42
CA CYS A 23 -14.07 3.97 -7.44
C CYS A 23 -14.74 3.84 -8.81
N SER A 24 -14.18 3.02 -9.72
CA SER A 24 -14.93 2.55 -10.88
C SER A 24 -15.87 1.42 -10.47
N VAL A 25 -17.16 1.71 -10.38
CA VAL A 25 -18.21 0.69 -10.37
C VAL A 25 -18.40 0.23 -11.82
N GLY A 26 -18.02 -1.01 -12.11
CA GLY A 26 -18.27 -1.64 -13.40
C GLY A 26 -17.38 -2.86 -13.62
N ALA A 27 -17.99 -4.03 -13.82
CA ALA A 27 -17.30 -5.26 -14.18
C ALA A 27 -16.66 -5.13 -15.58
N ASN A 28 -15.42 -4.64 -15.60
CA ASN A 28 -14.43 -4.80 -16.66
C ASN A 28 -13.08 -4.54 -16.00
N ILE A 29 -12.35 -5.60 -15.65
CA ILE A 29 -10.99 -5.49 -15.11
C ILE A 29 -10.06 -5.18 -16.29
N ALA A 30 -10.16 -3.96 -16.79
CA ALA A 30 -9.14 -3.33 -17.63
C ALA A 30 -8.45 -2.23 -16.82
N HIS A 31 -8.01 -2.58 -15.60
CA HIS A 31 -7.13 -1.68 -14.84
C HIS A 31 -5.76 -1.69 -15.52
N THR A 32 -5.40 -0.58 -16.17
CA THR A 32 -4.04 -0.38 -16.69
C THR A 32 -3.13 -0.15 -15.48
N PRO A 33 -2.09 -0.97 -15.27
CA PRO A 33 -1.25 -0.81 -14.10
C PRO A 33 -0.52 0.54 -14.12
N ILE A 34 -0.21 1.06 -12.93
CA ILE A 34 0.55 2.30 -12.78
C ILE A 34 1.94 2.09 -13.42
N PHE A 35 2.44 3.12 -14.10
CA PHE A 35 3.72 3.11 -14.83
C PHE A 35 3.81 2.07 -15.96
N ALA A 36 2.69 1.65 -16.54
CA ALA A 36 2.70 0.63 -17.61
C ALA A 36 3.66 0.98 -18.77
N ARG A 37 3.66 2.22 -19.23
CA ARG A 37 4.50 2.63 -20.37
C ARG A 37 5.97 2.66 -20.00
N GLU A 38 6.27 3.17 -18.81
CA GLU A 38 7.60 3.33 -18.26
C GLU A 38 8.22 1.94 -18.00
N ILE A 39 7.47 1.04 -17.38
CA ILE A 39 7.89 -0.35 -17.12
C ILE A 39 8.21 -1.07 -18.43
N LEU A 40 7.35 -0.99 -19.45
CA LEU A 40 7.65 -1.58 -20.76
C LEU A 40 8.84 -0.90 -21.44
N GLY A 41 9.00 0.41 -21.26
CA GLY A 41 10.11 1.18 -21.78
C GLY A 41 11.46 0.80 -21.14
N ILE A 42 11.46 0.42 -19.86
CA ILE A 42 12.62 -0.04 -19.11
C ILE A 42 12.91 -1.51 -19.42
N LEU A 43 11.93 -2.40 -19.24
CA LEU A 43 12.11 -3.85 -19.35
C LEU A 43 12.31 -4.31 -20.80
N LYS A 44 11.67 -3.65 -21.77
CA LYS A 44 11.69 -3.98 -23.20
C LYS A 44 11.62 -5.51 -23.48
N PRO A 45 10.55 -6.21 -23.04
CA PRO A 45 10.52 -7.66 -23.02
C PRO A 45 10.80 -8.32 -24.39
N LYS A 46 11.69 -9.31 -24.40
CA LYS A 46 12.06 -10.15 -25.55
C LYS A 46 11.78 -11.62 -25.27
N GLY A 47 11.63 -12.41 -26.32
CA GLY A 47 11.37 -13.84 -26.18
C GLY A 47 12.50 -14.55 -25.42
N GLY A 48 12.14 -15.48 -24.55
CA GLY A 48 13.08 -16.25 -23.72
C GLY A 48 13.51 -15.57 -22.41
N GLN A 49 13.26 -14.25 -22.27
CA GLN A 49 13.62 -13.51 -21.06
C GLN A 49 12.80 -13.95 -19.85
N VAL A 50 13.40 -13.84 -18.67
CA VAL A 50 12.80 -14.21 -17.39
C VAL A 50 12.56 -12.98 -16.53
N PHE A 51 11.33 -12.83 -16.07
CA PHE A 51 10.93 -11.76 -15.16
C PHE A 51 10.40 -12.34 -13.87
N VAL A 52 10.65 -11.62 -12.78
CA VAL A 52 9.99 -11.83 -11.48
C VAL A 52 9.06 -10.66 -11.22
N ASP A 53 7.81 -10.97 -10.88
CA ASP A 53 6.84 -10.02 -10.35
C ASP A 53 6.61 -10.38 -8.88
N ALA A 54 7.24 -9.65 -7.95
CA ALA A 54 7.21 -9.99 -6.53
C ALA A 54 5.95 -9.50 -5.80
N THR A 55 5.06 -8.80 -6.49
CA THR A 55 3.86 -8.14 -5.95
C THR A 55 2.71 -8.28 -6.93
N HIS A 56 2.34 -9.53 -7.23
CA HIS A 56 1.45 -9.85 -8.33
C HIS A 56 0.12 -9.07 -8.28
N GLY A 57 -0.47 -8.89 -7.10
CA GLY A 57 -1.72 -8.17 -6.92
C GLY A 57 -2.84 -8.72 -7.81
N THR A 58 -3.36 -7.91 -8.73
CA THR A 58 -4.39 -8.32 -9.71
C THR A 58 -3.81 -8.80 -11.06
N GLY A 59 -2.49 -8.92 -11.17
CA GLY A 59 -1.76 -9.36 -12.34
C GLY A 59 -1.59 -8.32 -13.44
N GLY A 60 -1.75 -7.03 -13.12
CA GLY A 60 -1.65 -5.93 -14.09
C GLY A 60 -0.30 -5.88 -14.82
N HIS A 61 0.81 -5.80 -14.09
CA HIS A 61 2.16 -5.76 -14.68
C HIS A 61 2.56 -7.10 -15.30
N THR A 62 2.20 -8.22 -14.67
CA THR A 62 2.36 -9.55 -15.27
C THR A 62 1.71 -9.64 -16.66
N ARG A 63 0.43 -9.25 -16.80
CA ARG A 63 -0.28 -9.21 -18.10
C ARG A 63 0.44 -8.31 -19.08
N LEU A 64 0.84 -7.12 -18.64
CA LEU A 64 1.52 -6.14 -19.46
C LEU A 64 2.79 -6.71 -20.13
N ILE A 65 3.59 -7.49 -19.39
CA ILE A 65 4.78 -8.17 -19.93
C ILE A 65 4.36 -9.28 -20.92
N LEU A 66 3.47 -10.18 -20.51
CA LEU A 66 3.10 -11.37 -21.28
C LEU A 66 2.34 -11.03 -22.57
N ASP A 67 1.51 -9.97 -22.54
CA ASP A 67 0.80 -9.48 -23.72
C ASP A 67 1.75 -8.80 -24.71
N LYS A 68 2.81 -8.14 -24.20
CA LYS A 68 3.86 -7.58 -25.04
C LYS A 68 4.74 -8.66 -25.66
N GLN A 69 5.03 -9.73 -24.91
CA GLN A 69 5.88 -10.82 -25.35
C GLN A 69 5.45 -12.18 -24.77
N LYS A 70 4.69 -12.95 -25.55
CA LYS A 70 4.12 -14.24 -25.14
C LYS A 70 5.15 -15.32 -24.80
N HIS A 71 6.38 -15.19 -25.32
CA HIS A 71 7.49 -16.12 -25.04
C HIS A 71 8.41 -15.64 -23.91
N ALA A 72 8.06 -14.55 -23.22
CA ALA A 72 8.69 -14.23 -21.95
C ALA A 72 8.20 -15.23 -20.88
N ARG A 73 9.02 -15.43 -19.86
CA ARG A 73 8.68 -16.22 -18.68
C ARG A 73 8.52 -15.28 -17.49
N VAL A 74 7.38 -15.32 -16.81
CA VAL A 74 7.10 -14.50 -15.63
C VAL A 74 6.83 -15.43 -14.45
N PHE A 75 7.56 -15.21 -13.36
CA PHE A 75 7.31 -15.85 -12.07
C PHE A 75 6.72 -14.80 -11.13
N ALA A 76 5.42 -14.93 -10.86
CA ALA A 76 4.71 -14.03 -9.96
C ALA A 76 4.66 -14.57 -8.53
N PHE A 77 4.82 -13.67 -7.58
CA PHE A 77 4.74 -13.93 -6.16
C PHE A 77 3.83 -12.90 -5.49
N ASP A 78 3.09 -13.34 -4.50
CA ASP A 78 2.31 -12.49 -3.61
C ASP A 78 2.04 -13.27 -2.33
N ILE A 79 1.78 -12.58 -1.23
CA ILE A 79 1.43 -13.21 0.04
C ILE A 79 -0.09 -13.40 0.17
N ASP A 80 -0.89 -12.65 -0.58
CA ASP A 80 -2.35 -12.73 -0.58
C ASP A 80 -2.84 -13.90 -1.44
N ASP A 81 -3.54 -14.85 -0.83
CA ASP A 81 -4.08 -16.02 -1.53
C ASP A 81 -5.04 -15.62 -2.66
N LYS A 82 -5.82 -14.53 -2.48
CA LYS A 82 -6.71 -14.02 -3.52
C LYS A 82 -5.94 -13.55 -4.76
N SER A 83 -4.75 -12.95 -4.56
CA SER A 83 -3.88 -12.56 -5.66
C SER A 83 -3.41 -13.78 -6.45
N ILE A 84 -2.98 -14.83 -5.76
CA ILE A 84 -2.48 -16.05 -6.41
C ILE A 84 -3.59 -16.87 -7.05
N GLU A 85 -4.81 -16.84 -6.53
CA GLU A 85 -5.99 -17.39 -7.22
C GLU A 85 -6.22 -16.69 -8.56
N LEU A 86 -6.20 -15.35 -8.59
CA LEU A 86 -6.29 -14.59 -9.84
C LEU A 86 -5.12 -14.90 -10.79
N GLY A 87 -3.91 -15.06 -10.26
CA GLY A 87 -2.73 -15.46 -11.04
C GLY A 87 -2.88 -16.86 -11.64
N LYS A 88 -3.41 -17.84 -10.90
CA LYS A 88 -3.67 -19.18 -11.45
C LYS A 88 -4.71 -19.16 -12.56
N GLU A 89 -5.76 -18.35 -12.41
CA GLU A 89 -6.75 -18.13 -13.48
C GLU A 89 -6.12 -17.46 -14.70
N LEU A 90 -5.27 -16.45 -14.49
CA LEU A 90 -4.51 -15.79 -15.55
C LEU A 90 -3.56 -16.77 -16.27
N GLY A 91 -2.94 -17.70 -15.55
CA GLY A 91 -2.09 -18.74 -16.13
C GLY A 91 -2.79 -19.63 -17.15
N LYS A 92 -4.13 -19.73 -17.11
CA LYS A 92 -4.90 -20.48 -18.11
C LYS A 92 -4.92 -19.80 -19.49
N THR A 93 -4.62 -18.50 -19.58
CA THR A 93 -4.62 -17.77 -20.87
C THR A 93 -3.26 -17.78 -21.57
N TYR A 94 -2.20 -18.23 -20.89
CA TYR A 94 -0.84 -18.26 -21.42
C TYR A 94 -0.29 -19.69 -21.45
N ASN A 95 0.84 -19.89 -22.14
CA ASN A 95 1.52 -21.17 -22.11
C ASN A 95 1.98 -21.48 -20.68
N LYS A 96 1.91 -22.75 -20.28
CA LYS A 96 2.28 -23.22 -18.94
C LYS A 96 3.72 -22.84 -18.55
N ASP A 97 4.62 -22.77 -19.53
CA ASP A 97 6.02 -22.41 -19.33
C ASP A 97 6.26 -20.89 -19.29
N SER A 98 5.29 -20.09 -19.74
CA SER A 98 5.39 -18.63 -19.78
C SER A 98 5.00 -17.99 -18.45
N PHE A 99 4.13 -18.62 -17.64
CA PHE A 99 3.64 -17.98 -16.42
C PHE A 99 3.32 -18.96 -15.29
N ASN A 100 3.86 -18.66 -14.10
CA ASN A 100 3.51 -19.35 -12.86
C ASN A 100 3.35 -18.33 -11.72
N ALA A 101 2.39 -18.57 -10.83
CA ALA A 101 2.10 -17.74 -9.67
C ALA A 101 2.23 -18.56 -8.37
N TYR A 102 2.89 -18.00 -7.35
CA TYR A 102 3.18 -18.67 -6.08
C TYR A 102 2.84 -17.79 -4.89
N VAL A 103 2.27 -18.39 -3.84
CA VAL A 103 2.16 -17.73 -2.54
C VAL A 103 3.55 -17.69 -1.90
N SER A 104 4.09 -16.51 -1.65
CA SER A 104 5.41 -16.34 -1.00
C SER A 104 5.54 -14.97 -0.34
N ARG A 105 6.37 -14.92 0.70
CA ARG A 105 6.93 -13.66 1.21
C ARG A 105 8.17 -13.27 0.43
N PHE A 106 8.57 -12.01 0.57
CA PHE A 106 9.83 -11.49 0.04
C PHE A 106 11.05 -12.23 0.59
N SER A 107 11.09 -12.43 1.92
CA SER A 107 12.18 -13.15 2.58
C SER A 107 12.30 -14.63 2.18
N ASP A 108 11.26 -15.21 1.59
CA ASP A 108 11.24 -16.58 1.09
C ASP A 108 11.58 -16.69 -0.42
N LEU A 109 11.62 -15.58 -1.16
CA LEU A 109 11.94 -15.57 -2.59
C LEU A 109 13.26 -16.26 -2.94
N PRO A 110 14.37 -16.11 -2.18
CA PRO A 110 15.61 -16.83 -2.48
C PRO A 110 15.44 -18.36 -2.49
N LYS A 111 14.56 -18.90 -1.64
CA LYS A 111 14.25 -20.35 -1.63
C LYS A 111 13.48 -20.75 -2.89
N HIS A 112 12.57 -19.91 -3.36
CA HIS A 112 11.86 -20.13 -4.62
C HIS A 112 12.80 -20.07 -5.81
N PHE A 113 13.72 -19.10 -5.84
CA PHE A 113 14.68 -18.94 -6.94
C PHE A 113 15.55 -20.19 -7.10
N ASN A 114 16.09 -20.72 -6.00
CA ASN A 114 16.84 -21.97 -6.03
C ASN A 114 16.01 -23.16 -6.56
N LYS A 115 14.75 -23.30 -6.12
CA LYS A 115 13.86 -24.39 -6.56
C LYS A 115 13.45 -24.29 -8.03
N LEU A 116 13.27 -23.07 -8.52
CA LEU A 116 12.82 -22.77 -9.89
C LEU A 116 14.00 -22.63 -10.87
N GLY A 117 15.24 -22.73 -10.38
CA GLY A 117 16.45 -22.51 -11.19
C GLY A 117 16.65 -21.05 -11.59
N ILE A 118 15.99 -20.11 -10.92
CA ILE A 118 16.16 -18.66 -11.13
C ILE A 118 17.45 -18.24 -10.43
N ASN A 119 18.35 -17.63 -11.18
CA ASN A 119 19.59 -17.06 -10.69
C ASN A 119 19.88 -15.75 -11.42
N GLU A 120 20.84 -14.99 -10.90
CA GLU A 120 21.23 -13.67 -11.42
C GLU A 120 21.62 -13.67 -12.91
N ASN A 121 22.13 -14.79 -13.45
CA ASN A 121 22.53 -14.88 -14.86
C ASN A 121 21.34 -15.06 -15.81
N ILE A 122 20.18 -15.49 -15.31
CA ILE A 122 18.99 -15.73 -16.16
C ILE A 122 17.87 -14.72 -15.94
N LEU A 123 17.94 -13.92 -14.87
CA LEU A 123 16.92 -12.96 -14.52
C LEU A 123 17.12 -11.67 -15.32
N ASP A 124 16.15 -11.35 -16.18
CA ASP A 124 16.17 -10.14 -17.03
C ASP A 124 15.45 -8.95 -16.40
N GLY A 125 14.57 -9.19 -15.43
CA GLY A 125 13.89 -8.12 -14.72
C GLY A 125 13.19 -8.55 -13.45
N PHE A 126 13.13 -7.65 -12.50
CA PHE A 126 12.50 -7.86 -11.20
C PHE A 126 11.60 -6.67 -10.90
N LEU A 127 10.31 -6.94 -10.66
CA LEU A 127 9.29 -5.94 -10.38
C LEU A 127 8.86 -6.03 -8.92
N ILE A 128 8.78 -4.87 -8.29
CA ILE A 128 8.25 -4.68 -6.93
C ILE A 128 7.34 -3.46 -6.97
N ASP A 129 6.08 -3.66 -6.60
CA ASP A 129 5.11 -2.61 -6.35
C ASP A 129 4.77 -2.57 -4.85
N CYS A 130 5.38 -1.61 -4.16
CA CYS A 130 5.17 -1.43 -2.73
C CYS A 130 3.81 -0.76 -2.40
N GLY A 131 3.00 -0.41 -3.40
CA GLY A 131 1.69 0.21 -3.22
C GLY A 131 0.65 -0.71 -2.57
N VAL A 132 -0.50 -0.13 -2.21
CA VAL A 132 -1.65 -0.87 -1.73
C VAL A 132 -2.49 -1.30 -2.94
N SER A 133 -2.81 -2.58 -3.06
CA SER A 133 -3.59 -3.11 -4.18
C SER A 133 -5.10 -2.87 -4.02
N ASP A 134 -5.84 -2.90 -5.14
CA ASP A 134 -7.30 -2.81 -5.11
C ASP A 134 -7.95 -3.92 -4.26
N LEU A 135 -7.36 -5.13 -4.24
CA LEU A 135 -7.82 -6.23 -3.39
C LEU A 135 -7.77 -5.85 -1.91
N GLN A 136 -6.71 -5.15 -1.51
CA GLN A 136 -6.51 -4.70 -0.14
C GLN A 136 -7.43 -3.53 0.21
N LEU A 137 -7.64 -2.59 -0.72
CA LEU A 137 -8.55 -1.45 -0.52
C LEU A 137 -10.02 -1.88 -0.39
N ASN A 138 -10.43 -2.90 -1.14
CA ASN A 138 -11.80 -3.41 -1.12
C ASN A 138 -12.07 -4.35 0.08
N ASP A 139 -11.04 -4.90 0.70
CA ASP A 139 -11.15 -5.71 1.92
C ASP A 139 -10.95 -4.84 3.17
N HIS A 140 -12.02 -4.15 3.58
CA HIS A 140 -12.01 -3.25 4.74
C HIS A 140 -11.49 -3.91 6.03
N SER A 141 -11.59 -5.24 6.16
CA SER A 141 -11.10 -5.95 7.35
C SER A 141 -9.58 -5.90 7.50
N LYS A 142 -8.84 -5.72 6.39
CA LYS A 142 -7.38 -5.63 6.38
C LYS A 142 -6.85 -4.25 6.78
N GLY A 143 -7.70 -3.22 6.84
CA GLY A 143 -7.32 -1.91 7.37
C GLY A 143 -6.51 -1.00 6.45
N PHE A 144 -6.39 -1.34 5.17
CA PHE A 144 -5.69 -0.51 4.18
C PHE A 144 -6.53 0.65 3.64
N SER A 145 -7.86 0.56 3.81
CA SER A 145 -8.79 1.63 3.46
C SER A 145 -9.15 2.48 4.68
N ALA A 146 -9.82 3.62 4.50
CA ALA A 146 -10.39 4.43 5.60
C ALA A 146 -11.26 3.62 6.55
N LYS A 147 -11.91 2.60 5.99
CA LYS A 147 -12.93 1.80 6.63
C LYS A 147 -12.29 0.54 7.18
N GLY A 148 -12.53 0.29 8.47
CA GLY A 148 -12.07 -0.89 9.17
C GLY A 148 -10.81 -0.67 10.03
N PRO A 149 -10.54 -1.59 10.95
CA PRO A 149 -9.46 -1.45 11.92
C PRO A 149 -8.10 -1.46 11.24
N ILE A 150 -7.12 -0.72 11.76
CA ILE A 150 -5.75 -0.68 11.23
C ILE A 150 -5.03 -2.02 11.54
N ASP A 151 -5.36 -3.07 10.78
CA ASP A 151 -4.73 -4.41 10.86
C ASP A 151 -3.41 -4.44 10.07
N LEU A 152 -3.46 -4.07 8.79
CA LEU A 152 -2.33 -3.93 7.86
C LEU A 152 -1.53 -5.23 7.59
N ARG A 153 -1.97 -6.39 8.07
CA ARG A 153 -1.46 -7.68 7.61
C ARG A 153 -2.09 -8.03 6.27
N MET A 154 -1.26 -8.43 5.30
CA MET A 154 -1.75 -8.83 3.98
C MET A 154 -2.58 -10.11 4.03
N ASP A 155 -2.24 -11.01 4.96
CA ASP A 155 -2.96 -12.25 5.21
C ASP A 155 -3.13 -12.44 6.73
N PRO A 156 -4.16 -11.85 7.35
CA PRO A 156 -4.37 -11.92 8.81
C PRO A 156 -4.49 -13.36 9.34
N GLN A 157 -4.93 -14.32 8.52
CA GLN A 157 -5.08 -15.71 8.95
C GLN A 157 -3.71 -16.39 9.07
N ARG A 158 -2.86 -16.28 8.05
CA ARG A 158 -1.50 -16.86 8.07
C ARG A 158 -0.54 -16.06 8.95
N LEU A 159 -0.79 -14.76 9.09
CA LEU A 159 0.05 -13.80 9.85
C LEU A 159 -0.48 -13.51 11.25
N HIS A 160 -1.33 -14.39 11.81
CA HIS A 160 -1.95 -14.16 13.12
C HIS A 160 -0.94 -13.96 14.27
N TYR A 161 0.29 -14.46 14.12
CA TYR A 161 1.38 -14.30 15.09
C TYR A 161 2.11 -12.95 14.99
N LEU A 162 1.88 -12.17 13.93
CA LEU A 162 2.40 -10.83 13.77
C LEU A 162 1.46 -9.81 14.42
N LYS A 163 2.04 -8.74 14.96
CA LYS A 163 1.29 -7.59 15.44
C LYS A 163 0.56 -6.90 14.28
N THR A 164 -0.66 -6.49 14.55
CA THR A 164 -1.42 -5.55 13.71
C THR A 164 -0.77 -4.16 13.68
N GLY A 165 -1.12 -3.36 12.68
CA GLY A 165 -0.69 -1.97 12.56
C GLY A 165 -1.04 -1.16 13.81
N ILE A 166 -2.23 -1.35 14.38
CA ILE A 166 -2.61 -0.65 15.61
C ILE A 166 -1.81 -1.09 16.84
N GLU A 167 -1.45 -2.37 16.95
CA GLU A 167 -0.59 -2.88 18.03
C GLU A 167 0.84 -2.34 17.90
N ILE A 168 1.35 -2.19 16.69
CA ILE A 168 2.63 -1.53 16.42
C ILE A 168 2.54 -0.06 16.81
N LEU A 169 1.55 0.68 16.31
CA LEU A 169 1.37 2.10 16.62
C LEU A 169 1.22 2.37 18.12
N LYS A 170 0.70 1.41 18.90
CA LYS A 170 0.63 1.46 20.37
C LYS A 170 1.95 1.22 21.09
N THR A 171 2.86 0.46 20.50
CA THR A 171 4.05 -0.06 21.22
C THR A 171 5.39 0.38 20.63
N VAL A 172 5.40 0.87 19.38
CA VAL A 172 6.62 1.29 18.68
C VAL A 172 7.32 2.45 19.40
N SER A 173 8.65 2.45 19.39
CA SER A 173 9.42 3.57 19.94
C SER A 173 9.37 4.79 19.01
N HIS A 174 9.73 5.97 19.52
CA HIS A 174 9.84 7.18 18.69
C HIS A 174 10.83 7.00 17.55
N ALA A 175 12.06 6.59 17.88
CA ALA A 175 13.14 6.40 16.90
C ALA A 175 12.78 5.35 15.85
N GLU A 176 12.11 4.27 16.25
CA GLU A 176 11.71 3.23 15.30
C GLU A 176 10.60 3.72 14.37
N LEU A 177 9.54 4.36 14.88
CA LEU A 177 8.47 4.89 14.04
C LEU A 177 9.00 5.92 13.04
N LEU A 178 9.84 6.84 13.51
CA LEU A 178 10.49 7.84 12.66
C LEU A 178 11.27 7.17 11.52
N ARG A 179 12.07 6.16 11.84
CA ARG A 179 12.83 5.39 10.84
C ARG A 179 11.90 4.72 9.83
N LEU A 180 10.84 4.04 10.27
CA LEU A 180 9.89 3.38 9.35
C LEU A 180 9.27 4.38 8.37
N LEU A 181 8.88 5.55 8.86
CA LEU A 181 8.25 6.59 8.05
C LEU A 181 9.23 7.23 7.04
N ILE A 182 10.52 7.31 7.37
CA ILE A 182 11.56 7.77 6.44
C ILE A 182 11.86 6.68 5.42
N ASP A 183 12.28 5.50 5.88
CA ASP A 183 12.82 4.44 5.03
C ASP A 183 11.77 3.83 4.11
N TYR A 184 10.53 3.69 4.58
CA TYR A 184 9.46 2.99 3.86
C TYR A 184 8.28 3.88 3.48
N GLY A 185 8.09 4.99 4.19
CA GLY A 185 7.03 5.97 3.90
C GLY A 185 7.47 7.11 3.00
N ASN A 186 8.78 7.29 2.77
CA ASN A 186 9.34 8.43 2.04
C ASN A 186 8.82 9.79 2.57
N LEU A 187 8.58 9.88 3.88
CA LEU A 187 8.00 11.09 4.47
C LEU A 187 9.01 12.21 4.70
N ASN A 188 10.31 11.90 4.72
CA ASN A 188 11.40 12.87 4.87
C ASN A 188 11.12 13.86 6.02
N GLU A 189 11.08 15.17 5.75
CA GLU A 189 10.81 16.20 6.77
C GLU A 189 9.45 16.03 7.48
N ASN A 190 8.46 15.41 6.83
CA ASN A 190 7.14 15.17 7.43
C ASN A 190 7.15 14.04 8.45
N ALA A 191 8.17 13.17 8.44
CA ALA A 191 8.22 12.01 9.31
C ALA A 191 8.20 12.40 10.79
N HIS A 192 8.81 13.53 11.16
CA HIS A 192 8.76 14.07 12.52
C HIS A 192 7.34 14.47 12.93
N LEU A 193 6.66 15.26 12.09
CA LEU A 193 5.27 15.68 12.34
C LEU A 193 4.36 14.47 12.57
N VAL A 194 4.44 13.48 11.68
CA VAL A 194 3.61 12.28 11.75
C VAL A 194 3.96 11.44 12.99
N THR A 195 5.25 11.24 13.27
CA THR A 195 5.71 10.50 14.46
C THR A 195 5.18 11.15 15.73
N ASP A 196 5.43 12.44 15.93
CA ASP A 196 5.01 13.14 17.15
C ASP A 196 3.48 13.14 17.30
N THR A 197 2.77 13.36 16.19
CA THR A 197 1.30 13.33 16.17
C THR A 197 0.74 11.98 16.62
N ILE A 198 1.26 10.88 16.04
CA ILE A 198 0.82 9.53 16.36
C ILE A 198 1.13 9.19 17.82
N LEU A 199 2.33 9.51 18.30
CA LEU A 199 2.75 9.15 19.66
C LEU A 199 1.99 9.95 20.72
N ASN A 200 1.72 11.22 20.47
CA ASN A 200 0.97 12.07 21.39
C ASN A 200 -0.51 11.65 21.49
N THR A 201 -1.09 11.15 20.38
CA THR A 201 -2.50 10.69 20.34
C THR A 201 -2.67 9.20 20.63
N ARG A 202 -1.58 8.45 20.80
CA ARG A 202 -1.56 6.99 21.03
C ARG A 202 -2.50 6.49 22.11
N HIS A 203 -2.73 7.28 23.16
CA HIS A 203 -3.63 6.93 24.26
C HIS A 203 -5.09 6.71 23.81
N MET A 204 -5.47 7.24 22.64
CA MET A 204 -6.79 7.08 22.03
C MET A 204 -6.91 5.76 21.24
N PHE A 205 -5.81 5.08 20.96
CA PHE A 205 -5.79 3.93 20.04
C PHE A 205 -6.39 2.70 20.74
N ASN A 206 -7.38 2.08 20.12
CA ASN A 206 -8.02 0.85 20.57
C ASN A 206 -8.23 -0.11 19.37
N HIS A 207 -8.82 -1.28 19.59
CA HIS A 207 -8.98 -2.27 18.52
C HIS A 207 -10.00 -1.86 17.44
N THR A 208 -10.83 -0.85 17.70
CA THR A 208 -11.77 -0.26 16.72
C THR A 208 -11.19 0.98 16.04
N PHE A 209 -9.91 1.29 16.26
CA PHE A 209 -9.27 2.46 15.65
C PHE A 209 -9.04 2.22 14.16
N ILE A 210 -9.62 3.09 13.34
CA ILE A 210 -9.65 2.97 11.87
C ILE A 210 -8.79 4.06 11.22
N ALA A 211 -8.41 3.86 9.96
CA ALA A 211 -7.56 4.81 9.24
C ALA A 211 -8.21 6.20 9.05
N GLU A 212 -9.54 6.30 9.02
CA GLU A 212 -10.24 7.59 9.01
C GLU A 212 -9.99 8.41 10.29
N ILE A 213 -9.87 7.78 11.46
CA ILE A 213 -9.54 8.51 12.70
C ILE A 213 -8.09 9.00 12.66
N LEU A 214 -7.18 8.18 12.11
CA LEU A 214 -5.80 8.59 11.89
C LEU A 214 -5.71 9.77 10.92
N TYR A 215 -6.53 9.77 9.86
CA TYR A 215 -6.64 10.90 8.93
C TYR A 215 -7.01 12.20 9.65
N GLU A 216 -8.06 12.19 10.47
CA GLU A 216 -8.51 13.40 11.19
C GLU A 216 -7.44 13.94 12.15
N ILE A 217 -6.74 13.04 12.86
CA ILE A 217 -5.63 13.41 13.75
C ILE A 217 -4.47 14.07 12.97
N LEU A 218 -4.12 13.51 11.80
CA LEU A 218 -3.09 14.08 10.93
C LEU A 218 -3.54 15.40 10.31
N LEU A 219 -4.81 15.52 9.93
CA LEU A 219 -5.40 16.72 9.35
C LEU A 219 -5.31 17.90 10.33
N ASP A 220 -5.68 17.67 11.59
CA ASP A 220 -5.55 18.68 12.64
C ASP A 220 -4.08 19.08 12.81
N SER A 221 -3.17 18.12 12.83
CA SER A 221 -1.73 18.40 12.99
C SER A 221 -1.14 19.18 11.80
N VAL A 222 -1.60 18.91 10.57
CA VAL A 222 -1.24 19.69 9.37
C VAL A 222 -1.75 21.13 9.47
N LYS A 223 -2.99 21.35 9.92
CA LYS A 223 -3.56 22.70 10.14
C LYS A 223 -2.77 23.49 11.19
N PHE A 224 -2.29 22.82 12.25
CA PHE A 224 -1.53 23.45 13.32
C PHE A 224 -0.04 23.66 12.99
N SER A 225 0.54 22.84 12.11
CA SER A 225 1.99 22.80 11.82
C SER A 225 2.56 24.11 11.26
N LYS A 226 1.74 24.98 10.65
CA LYS A 226 2.16 26.31 10.16
C LYS A 226 3.54 26.31 9.46
N GLU A 227 3.72 25.47 8.46
CA GLU A 227 4.60 25.83 7.35
C GLU A 227 3.96 27.00 6.60
N ARG A 228 4.43 28.21 6.94
CA ARG A 228 3.95 29.50 6.44
C ARG A 228 4.25 29.68 4.93
N LYS A 229 3.56 28.97 4.05
CA LYS A 229 3.58 29.26 2.60
C LYS A 229 2.23 29.68 2.02
N CYS A 230 1.14 29.60 2.78
CA CYS A 230 -0.20 29.94 2.30
C CYS A 230 -0.62 31.41 2.55
N LEU A 231 0.32 32.36 2.63
CA LEU A 231 -0.02 33.79 2.80
C LEU A 231 -0.79 34.38 1.60
N PHE A 232 -0.97 33.63 0.50
CA PHE A 232 -1.62 34.07 -0.73
C PHE A 232 -2.64 33.09 -1.33
N LEU A 233 -3.08 32.06 -0.60
CA LEU A 233 -4.08 31.10 -1.11
C LEU A 233 -5.50 31.50 -0.68
N THR A 234 -6.47 31.30 -1.57
CA THR A 234 -7.89 31.36 -1.21
C THR A 234 -8.21 30.24 -0.21
N MET A 235 -9.29 30.41 0.56
CA MET A 235 -9.66 29.41 1.57
C MET A 235 -9.93 28.02 0.99
N GLU A 236 -10.50 27.96 -0.21
CA GLU A 236 -10.71 26.72 -0.96
C GLU A 236 -9.38 26.03 -1.31
N LYS A 237 -8.40 26.78 -1.84
CA LYS A 237 -7.07 26.24 -2.19
C LYS A 237 -6.29 25.79 -0.95
N ALA A 238 -6.46 26.49 0.17
CA ALA A 238 -5.86 26.09 1.44
C ALA A 238 -6.44 24.75 1.91
N TYR A 239 -7.77 24.60 1.91
CA TYR A 239 -8.43 23.34 2.27
C TYR A 239 -8.04 22.19 1.34
N GLU A 240 -8.00 22.42 0.03
CA GLU A 240 -7.58 21.41 -0.94
C GLU A 240 -6.13 20.96 -0.68
N TRP A 241 -5.22 21.89 -0.38
CA TRP A 241 -3.83 21.58 -0.05
C TRP A 241 -3.71 20.78 1.26
N GLU A 242 -4.44 21.19 2.31
CA GLU A 242 -4.46 20.49 3.60
C GLU A 242 -4.92 19.04 3.43
N SER A 243 -6.00 18.85 2.67
CA SER A 243 -6.56 17.53 2.36
C SER A 243 -5.57 16.67 1.59
N LYS A 244 -5.01 17.17 0.48
CA LYS A 244 -4.02 16.43 -0.32
C LYS A 244 -2.78 16.05 0.48
N ARG A 245 -2.25 16.98 1.28
CA ARG A 245 -1.10 16.70 2.14
C ARG A 245 -1.45 15.62 3.16
N THR A 246 -2.59 15.72 3.83
CA THR A 246 -3.01 14.75 4.84
C THR A 246 -3.18 13.36 4.24
N THR A 247 -3.82 13.26 3.07
CA THR A 247 -3.94 11.99 2.33
C THR A 247 -2.57 11.39 2.05
N PHE A 248 -1.63 12.18 1.52
CA PHE A 248 -0.26 11.72 1.28
C PHE A 248 0.43 11.21 2.57
N LEU A 249 0.28 11.93 3.69
CA LEU A 249 0.85 11.51 4.97
C LEU A 249 0.25 10.19 5.46
N LEU A 250 -1.08 10.02 5.33
CA LEU A 250 -1.77 8.79 5.73
C LEU A 250 -1.34 7.61 4.86
N GLU A 251 -1.39 7.75 3.54
CA GLU A 251 -1.04 6.69 2.59
C GLU A 251 0.41 6.24 2.78
N SER A 252 1.33 7.21 2.93
CA SER A 252 2.75 6.94 3.21
C SER A 252 2.95 6.21 4.54
N THR A 253 2.18 6.58 5.58
CA THR A 253 2.21 5.91 6.89
C THR A 253 1.70 4.47 6.79
N ILE A 254 0.59 4.25 6.09
CA ILE A 254 0.01 2.93 5.87
C ILE A 254 1.00 2.06 5.09
N THR A 255 1.60 2.59 4.02
CA THR A 255 2.62 1.89 3.22
C THR A 255 3.84 1.52 4.06
N ALA A 256 4.35 2.44 4.88
CA ALA A 256 5.49 2.16 5.76
C ALA A 256 5.22 1.02 6.74
N LEU A 257 4.05 1.06 7.39
CA LEU A 257 3.62 0.02 8.32
C LEU A 257 3.38 -1.30 7.59
N LYS A 258 2.75 -1.28 6.41
CA LYS A 258 2.54 -2.46 5.56
C LYS A 258 3.86 -3.15 5.26
N ILE A 259 4.86 -2.42 4.76
CA ILE A 259 6.17 -2.96 4.41
C ILE A 259 6.84 -3.57 5.64
N PHE A 260 6.77 -2.86 6.77
CA PHE A 260 7.35 -3.31 8.02
C PHE A 260 6.70 -4.58 8.57
N ILE A 261 5.37 -4.65 8.58
CA ILE A 261 4.58 -5.76 9.12
C ILE A 261 4.75 -7.01 8.27
N ASN A 262 4.69 -6.87 6.95
CA ASN A 262 4.59 -8.00 6.03
C ASN A 262 5.95 -8.48 5.50
N ASP A 263 7.05 -7.92 6.04
CA ASP A 263 8.41 -8.27 5.66
C ASP A 263 8.68 -8.05 4.16
N GLU A 264 8.11 -6.99 3.59
CA GLU A 264 8.36 -6.57 2.20
C GLU A 264 9.62 -5.68 2.08
N LYS A 265 10.60 -5.91 2.96
CA LYS A 265 11.84 -5.13 3.00
C LYS A 265 12.80 -5.64 1.93
N ILE A 266 13.35 -4.72 1.16
CA ILE A 266 14.48 -5.01 0.26
C ILE A 266 15.74 -4.85 1.11
N ASN A 267 16.42 -5.96 1.40
CA ASN A 267 17.75 -5.96 2.05
C ASN A 267 18.85 -5.94 1.00
#